data_AF-A0A2V7XIR0-F1
#
_entry.id   AF-A0A2V7XIR0-F1
#
_cell.length_a   1.000
_cell.length_b   1.000
_cell.length_c   1.000
_cell.angle_alpha   90.00
_cell.angle_beta   90.00
_cell.angle_gamma   90.00
#
_symmetry.space_group_name_H-M   'P 1'
#
loop_
_entity.id
_entity.type
_entity.pdbx_description
1 polymer ?
#
loop_
_entity_poly.entity_id
_entity_poly.type
_entity_poly.pdbx_seq_one_letter_code
_entity_poly.pdbx_strand_id
1 'polypeptide(L)'
;SFNHSFDPRDYIDAIPADRVVQYHLAGHTNKGTHIVDTHSDHAIQEVWDLYGRSCRRTGNVATLYEWDENIPEFEVMHAEALKAGAFREQAVLAAAR
;
A
#
# COMPACT_ATOMS: atom_id res chain seq x y z
N SER A 1 4.15 -1.17 13.79
CA SER A 1 3.13 -0.19 13.36
C SER A 1 3.16 0.92 14.40
N PHE A 2 2.96 2.17 13.98
CA PHE A 2 3.14 3.30 14.90
C PHE A 2 2.03 3.32 15.97
N ASN A 3 0.76 3.31 15.56
CA ASN A 3 -0.38 3.47 16.48
C ASN A 3 -0.66 2.24 17.35
N HIS A 4 -0.46 1.04 16.81
CA HIS A 4 -0.96 -0.20 17.43
C HIS A 4 0.14 -1.07 18.04
N SER A 5 1.40 -0.65 17.94
CA SER A 5 2.55 -1.31 18.57
C SER A 5 2.75 -2.79 18.21
N PHE A 6 2.17 -3.26 17.11
CA PHE A 6 2.40 -4.61 16.57
C PHE A 6 3.25 -4.57 15.30
N ASP A 7 3.85 -5.69 14.90
CA ASP A 7 4.55 -5.79 13.62
C ASP A 7 3.54 -5.86 12.45
N PRO A 8 3.51 -4.89 11.53
CA PRO A 8 2.57 -4.91 10.40
C PRO A 8 2.80 -6.11 9.47
N ARG A 9 4.00 -6.70 9.47
CA ARG A 9 4.30 -7.90 8.67
C ARG A 9 3.55 -9.11 9.20
N ASP A 10 3.54 -9.30 10.53
CA ASP A 10 2.78 -10.38 11.18
C ASP A 10 1.29 -10.23 10.94
N TYR A 11 0.79 -8.98 11.00
CA TYR A 11 -0.60 -8.68 10.68
C TYR A 11 -0.97 -9.08 9.23
N ILE A 12 -0.15 -8.67 8.26
CA ILE A 12 -0.35 -9.04 6.84
C ILE A 12 -0.31 -10.56 6.67
N ASP A 13 0.67 -11.22 7.28
CA ASP A 13 0.87 -12.67 7.14
C ASP A 13 -0.29 -13.50 7.71
N ALA A 14 -1.02 -12.96 8.68
CA ALA A 14 -2.20 -13.58 9.27
C ALA A 14 -3.47 -13.47 8.39
N ILE A 15 -3.50 -12.56 7.41
CA ILE A 15 -4.68 -12.39 6.52
C ILE A 15 -4.74 -13.56 5.51
N PRO A 16 -5.89 -14.26 5.36
CA PRO A 16 -6.06 -15.31 4.34
C PRO A 16 -5.90 -14.74 2.93
N ALA A 17 -4.83 -15.14 2.23
CA ALA A 17 -4.43 -14.54 0.96
C ALA A 17 -5.48 -14.71 -0.14
N ASP A 18 -6.18 -15.84 -0.15
CA ASP A 18 -7.25 -16.19 -1.09
C ASP A 18 -8.52 -15.34 -0.93
N ARG A 19 -8.65 -14.61 0.19
CA ARG A 19 -9.81 -13.75 0.48
C ARG A 19 -9.57 -12.28 0.16
N VAL A 20 -8.34 -11.90 -0.21
CA VAL A 20 -8.02 -10.50 -0.52
C VAL A 20 -8.42 -10.21 -1.96
N VAL A 21 -9.37 -9.29 -2.14
CA VAL A 21 -9.90 -8.91 -3.46
C VAL A 21 -9.44 -7.53 -3.93
N GLN A 22 -8.97 -6.69 -3.01
CA GLN A 22 -8.51 -5.34 -3.31
C GLN A 22 -7.52 -4.83 -2.26
N TYR A 23 -6.56 -4.02 -2.70
CA TYR A 23 -5.69 -3.20 -1.85
C TYR A 23 -5.97 -1.71 -2.03
N HIS A 24 -5.97 -0.97 -0.93
CA HIS A 24 -5.94 0.50 -0.93
C HIS A 24 -4.57 0.95 -0.42
N LEU A 25 -3.97 1.90 -1.13
CA LEU A 25 -2.70 2.53 -0.77
C LEU A 25 -2.92 4.02 -0.63
N ALA A 26 -2.37 4.63 0.41
CA ALA A 26 -2.51 6.05 0.65
C ALA A 26 -1.29 6.63 1.39
N GLY A 27 -1.11 7.93 1.24
CA GLY A 27 -0.28 8.71 2.15
C GLY A 27 -1.00 9.01 3.46
N HIS A 28 -0.20 9.33 4.48
CA HIS A 28 -0.69 9.58 5.83
C HIS A 28 -0.04 10.80 6.45
N THR A 29 -0.67 11.34 7.49
CA THR A 29 -0.10 12.42 8.30
C THR A 29 0.41 11.88 9.63
N ASN A 30 1.68 12.08 9.92
CA ASN A 30 2.26 11.80 11.23
C ASN A 30 2.08 13.01 12.18
N LYS A 31 1.32 12.83 13.27
CA LYS A 31 1.08 13.85 14.30
C LYS A 31 2.06 13.77 15.47
N GLY A 32 3.12 12.96 15.37
CA GLY A 32 4.14 12.73 16.39
C GLY A 32 3.71 11.78 17.52
N THR A 33 2.42 11.78 17.87
CA THR A 33 1.82 10.87 18.87
C THR A 33 0.96 9.77 18.26
N HIS A 34 0.51 9.97 17.02
CA HIS A 34 -0.24 9.00 16.22
C HIS A 34 -0.10 9.36 14.74
N ILE A 35 -0.40 8.39 13.88
CA ILE A 35 -0.52 8.55 12.44
C ILE A 35 -2.01 8.55 12.07
N VAL A 36 -2.43 9.50 11.24
CA VAL A 36 -3.78 9.56 10.67
C VAL A 36 -3.68 9.20 9.20
N ASP A 37 -4.53 8.28 8.75
CA ASP A 37 -4.66 7.91 7.35
C ASP A 37 -5.44 9.02 6.62
N THR A 38 -4.72 9.99 6.05
CA THR A 38 -5.33 11.24 5.53
C THR A 38 -5.58 11.20 4.04
N HIS A 39 -5.01 10.23 3.30
CA HIS A 39 -5.16 10.12 1.84
C HIS A 39 -4.85 11.43 1.11
N SER A 40 -3.86 12.16 1.61
CA SER A 40 -3.63 13.55 1.25
C SER A 40 -2.24 13.82 0.68
N ASP A 41 -1.42 12.77 0.55
CA ASP A 41 -0.02 12.87 0.11
C ASP A 41 0.47 11.51 -0.43
N HIS A 42 1.74 11.46 -0.79
CA HIS A 42 2.44 10.27 -1.24
C HIS A 42 2.62 9.25 -0.11
N ALA A 43 2.44 7.97 -0.42
CA ALA A 43 2.79 6.88 0.47
C ALA A 43 4.31 6.79 0.63
N ILE A 44 4.77 6.67 1.87
CA ILE A 44 6.19 6.47 2.20
C ILE A 44 6.68 5.08 1.79
N GLN A 45 8.00 4.90 1.70
CA GLN A 45 8.61 3.64 1.24
C GLN A 45 8.17 2.42 2.06
N GLU A 46 7.98 2.58 3.38
CA GLU A 46 7.55 1.51 4.26
C GLU A 46 6.15 0.98 3.92
N VAL A 47 5.26 1.84 3.39
CA VAL A 47 3.94 1.41 2.88
C VAL A 47 4.12 0.59 1.59
N TRP A 48 5.01 1.02 0.69
CA TRP A 48 5.34 0.29 -0.54
C TRP A 48 5.98 -1.08 -0.26
N ASP A 49 6.82 -1.19 0.76
CA ASP A 49 7.46 -2.45 1.15
C ASP A 49 6.44 -3.46 1.68
N LEU A 50 5.48 -2.98 2.49
CA LEU A 50 4.35 -3.79 2.98
C LEU A 50 3.43 -4.21 1.83
N TYR A 51 3.12 -3.30 0.90
CA TYR A 51 2.35 -3.62 -0.30
C TYR A 51 3.03 -4.69 -1.16
N GLY A 52 4.33 -4.56 -1.43
CA GLY A 52 5.11 -5.56 -2.15
C GLY A 52 5.09 -6.93 -1.46
N ARG A 53 5.13 -6.98 -0.12
CA ARG A 53 4.95 -8.23 0.66
C ARG A 53 3.56 -8.83 0.42
N SER A 54 2.53 -8.00 0.52
CA SER A 54 1.14 -8.42 0.31
C SER A 54 0.92 -8.98 -1.10
N CYS A 55 1.43 -8.31 -2.14
CA CYS A 55 1.36 -8.80 -3.53
C CYS A 55 2.06 -10.14 -3.74
N ARG A 56 3.21 -10.38 -3.08
CA ARG A 56 3.88 -11.70 -3.13
C ARG A 56 3.01 -12.82 -2.57
N ARG A 57 2.15 -12.53 -1.60
CA ARG A 57 1.25 -13.52 -0.97
C ARG A 57 -0.02 -13.74 -1.79
N THR A 58 -0.59 -12.67 -2.35
CA THR A 58 -1.93 -12.71 -2.95
C THR A 58 -1.93 -12.76 -4.48
N GLY A 59 -0.79 -12.54 -5.12
CA GLY A 59 -0.72 -12.44 -6.58
C GLY A 59 -1.27 -11.12 -7.11
N ASN A 60 -1.81 -11.15 -8.33
CA ASN A 60 -2.27 -9.97 -9.06
C ASN A 60 -3.68 -9.51 -8.61
N VAL A 61 -3.77 -8.95 -7.40
CA VAL A 61 -5.00 -8.38 -6.85
C VAL A 61 -5.17 -6.92 -7.27
N ALA A 62 -6.42 -6.47 -7.45
CA ALA A 62 -6.74 -5.09 -7.79
C ALA A 62 -6.21 -4.10 -6.74
N THR A 63 -5.73 -2.95 -7.20
CA THR A 63 -5.14 -1.93 -6.32
C THR A 63 -5.72 -0.57 -6.66
N LEU A 64 -6.18 0.14 -5.63
CA LEU A 64 -6.54 1.54 -5.67
C LEU A 64 -5.46 2.34 -4.95
N TYR A 65 -4.95 3.39 -5.58
CA TYR A 65 -4.20 4.43 -4.89
C TYR A 65 -5.21 5.50 -4.47
N GLU A 66 -5.53 5.55 -3.18
CA GLU A 66 -6.58 6.38 -2.59
C GLU A 66 -6.04 7.76 -2.25
N TRP A 67 -6.75 8.79 -2.75
CA TRP A 67 -6.42 10.19 -2.52
C TRP A 67 -7.72 11.00 -2.57
N ASP A 68 -8.15 11.55 -1.44
CA ASP A 68 -9.44 12.23 -1.30
C ASP A 68 -9.36 13.64 -0.67
N GLU A 69 -8.18 14.03 -0.18
CA GLU A 69 -7.87 15.37 0.33
C GLU A 69 -6.63 15.95 -0.35
N ASN A 70 -6.52 17.28 -0.49
CA ASN A 70 -5.36 17.95 -1.13
C ASN A 70 -4.99 17.34 -2.49
N ILE A 71 -6.01 17.03 -3.30
CA ILE A 71 -5.87 16.29 -4.55
C ILE A 71 -4.92 17.05 -5.49
N PRO A 72 -3.79 16.44 -5.90
CA PRO A 72 -2.82 17.08 -6.79
C PRO A 72 -3.29 17.02 -8.23
N GLU A 73 -2.48 17.55 -9.14
CA GLU A 73 -2.71 17.39 -10.58
C GLU A 73 -2.79 15.91 -10.98
N PHE A 74 -3.59 15.64 -12.01
CA PHE A 74 -3.87 14.28 -12.48
C PHE A 74 -2.60 13.48 -12.76
N GLU A 75 -1.57 14.11 -13.32
CA GLU A 75 -0.30 13.48 -13.66
C GLU A 75 0.40 12.89 -12.43
N VAL A 76 0.26 13.52 -11.26
CA VAL A 76 0.82 13.02 -9.99
C VAL A 76 0.04 11.79 -9.53
N MET A 77 -1.28 11.89 -9.49
CA MET A 77 -2.18 10.78 -9.15
C MET A 77 -1.95 9.56 -10.06
N HIS A 78 -1.86 9.81 -11.36
CA HIS A 78 -1.67 8.79 -12.37
C HIS A 78 -0.29 8.13 -12.24
N ALA A 79 0.76 8.90 -11.94
CA ALA A 79 2.09 8.35 -11.69
C ALA A 79 2.10 7.39 -10.48
N GLU A 80 1.45 7.72 -9.37
CA GLU A 80 1.36 6.81 -8.22
C GLU A 80 0.50 5.57 -8.52
N ALA A 81 -0.56 5.70 -9.31
CA ALA A 81 -1.34 4.55 -9.80
C ALA A 81 -0.50 3.59 -10.68
N LEU A 82 0.30 4.15 -11.60
CA LEU A 82 1.22 3.37 -12.45
C LEU A 82 2.32 2.70 -11.62
N LYS A 83 2.87 3.42 -10.64
CA LYS A 83 3.85 2.89 -9.68
C LYS A 83 3.28 1.70 -8.90
N ALA A 84 2.02 1.78 -8.44
CA ALA A 84 1.36 0.66 -7.78
C ALA A 84 1.20 -0.57 -8.68
N GLY A 85 0.98 -0.36 -9.99
CA GLY A 85 1.04 -1.42 -11.00
C GLY A 85 2.41 -2.07 -11.10
N ALA A 86 3.46 -1.26 -11.26
CA ALA A 86 4.84 -1.74 -11.36
C ALA A 86 5.29 -2.52 -10.11
N PHE A 87 4.98 -2.04 -8.90
CA PHE A 87 5.29 -2.74 -7.66
C PHE A 87 4.59 -4.11 -7.58
N ARG A 88 3.31 -4.18 -7.99
CA ARG A 88 2.55 -5.43 -8.02
C ARG A 88 3.17 -6.44 -8.98
N GLU A 89 3.48 -6.02 -10.19
CA GLU A 89 4.08 -6.86 -11.22
C GLU A 89 5.43 -7.42 -10.77
N GLN A 90 6.31 -6.55 -10.25
CA GLN A 90 7.61 -6.96 -9.73
C GLN A 90 7.49 -7.95 -8.57
N ALA A 91 6.56 -7.71 -7.64
CA ALA A 91 6.30 -8.61 -6.52
C ALA A 91 5.80 -9.99 -6.99
N VAL A 92 4.86 -10.03 -7.92
CA VAL A 92 4.32 -11.28 -8.48
C VAL A 92 5.41 -12.07 -9.21
N LEU A 93 6.24 -11.39 -10.02
CA LEU A 93 7.36 -12.03 -10.71
C LEU A 93 8.42 -12.57 -9.74
N ALA A 94 8.71 -11.85 -8.66
CA ALA A 94 9.66 -12.29 -7.65
C ALA A 94 9.16 -13.53 -6.88
N ALA A 95 7.85 -13.67 -6.65
CA ALA A 95 7.26 -14.82 -5.98
C ALA A 95 7.16 -16.08 -6.86
N ALA A 96 7.20 -15.92 -8.19
CA ALA A 96 7.14 -17.02 -9.16
C ALA A 96 8.50 -17.69 -9.43
N ARG A 97 9.59 -17.17 -8.85
CA ARG A 97 10.96 -17.70 -8.94
C ARG A 97 11.32 -18.49 -7.69
#